data_AF-A0A3C1DEG9-F1
#
_entry.id   AF-A0A3C1DEG9-F1
#
_cell.length_a   1.000
_cell.length_b   1.000
_cell.length_c   1.000
_cell.angle_alpha   90.00
_cell.angle_beta   90.00
_cell.angle_gamma   90.00
#
_symmetry.space_group_name_H-M   'P 1'
#
loop_
_entity.id
_entity.type
_entity.pdbx_description
1 polymer ?
#
loop_
_entity_poly.entity_id
_entity_poly.type
_entity_poly.pdbx_seq_one_letter_code
_entity_poly.pdbx_strand_id
1 'polypeptide(L)'
;MGIIARIRGKEPGILKKIPHASQGKGHYGECLTEYALEHGNLGNVAVFSNAIIPRTSDPTSTSEIDVVMLHEKGVFVIESKNYSGWIFGSADQRNWTVTLNSNSKERFYNPIKQNRAHVKALSDYLDLEEEAFSSYIVFSERCELKKVPPDTAEYVICRRHHLLGNIRKDLDRFDPIFDAATFEELRASLAALAEGSTQTARTQHVEEARKVDSGNACPWCGSELVRRNGKYGPFMGCSSYPKCRFTRDA
;
A
#
# COMPACT_ATOMS: atom_id res chain seq x y z
N MET A 1 23.92 17.66 15.43
CA MET A 1 22.68 16.91 15.13
C MET A 1 22.85 16.21 13.79
N GLY A 2 23.10 14.90 13.78
CA GLY A 2 23.49 14.15 12.57
C GLY A 2 22.37 14.02 11.53
N ILE A 3 22.75 13.83 10.27
CA ILE A 3 21.87 13.70 9.09
C ILE A 3 20.78 12.62 9.28
N ILE A 4 21.04 11.60 10.10
CA ILE A 4 20.07 10.55 10.48
C ILE A 4 18.85 11.11 11.25
N ALA A 5 18.98 12.23 11.96
CA ALA A 5 17.86 12.90 12.62
C ALA A 5 16.93 13.61 11.61
N ARG A 6 17.43 14.03 10.43
CA ARG A 6 16.61 14.56 9.33
C ARG A 6 15.93 13.45 8.51
N ILE A 7 16.48 12.23 8.51
CA ILE A 7 15.88 11.01 7.90
C ILE A 7 14.68 10.49 8.74
N ARG A 8 14.54 10.94 9.98
CA ARG A 8 13.45 10.57 10.90
C ARG A 8 12.47 11.72 11.13
N GLY A 9 11.77 12.11 10.05
CA GLY A 9 10.66 13.08 10.05
C GLY A 9 10.10 13.39 11.44
N LYS A 10 10.52 14.53 11.98
CA LYS A 10 9.88 15.29 13.05
C LYS A 10 9.94 16.73 12.54
N GLU A 11 8.84 17.46 12.49
CA GLU A 11 7.89 17.62 13.58
C GLU A 11 6.47 17.17 13.21
N PRO A 12 5.78 16.55 14.19
CA PRO A 12 4.76 17.31 14.88
C PRO A 12 5.13 17.43 16.36
N GLY A 13 4.95 18.63 16.91
CA GLY A 13 4.95 18.81 18.36
C GLY A 13 3.96 17.84 19.01
N ILE A 14 4.33 17.38 20.21
CA ILE A 14 3.62 16.41 21.07
C ILE A 14 3.95 14.95 20.73
N LEU A 15 5.11 14.48 21.22
CA LEU A 15 5.35 13.11 21.73
C LEU A 15 6.82 13.03 22.19
N LYS A 16 7.07 13.45 23.43
CA LYS A 16 8.32 13.18 24.15
C LYS A 16 8.04 12.12 25.22
N LYS A 17 9.00 11.18 25.30
CA LYS A 17 9.18 10.07 26.26
C LYS A 17 8.49 8.77 25.83
N ILE A 18 9.26 7.86 25.21
CA ILE A 18 9.35 6.41 25.49
C ILE A 18 10.52 5.86 24.63
N PRO A 19 11.47 5.10 25.20
CA PRO A 19 12.53 4.41 24.46
C PRO A 19 11.97 3.10 23.88
N HIS A 20 12.04 2.93 22.55
CA HIS A 20 12.08 1.67 21.76
C HIS A 20 11.69 1.96 20.28
N ALA A 21 12.32 3.00 19.71
CA ALA A 21 12.03 3.46 18.36
C ALA A 21 12.92 2.75 17.32
N SER A 22 12.50 1.55 16.90
CA SER A 22 13.01 0.86 15.71
C SER A 22 11.94 0.18 14.84
N GLN A 23 10.64 0.33 15.10
CA GLN A 23 9.59 -0.48 14.41
C GLN A 23 8.40 0.28 13.77
N GLY A 24 8.39 1.61 13.63
CA GLY A 24 7.16 2.37 13.24
C GLY A 24 7.21 3.19 11.95
N LYS A 25 7.60 2.64 10.79
CA LYS A 25 7.55 3.40 9.50
C LYS A 25 6.94 2.65 8.31
N GLY A 26 6.97 1.31 8.29
CA GLY A 26 6.29 0.50 7.25
C GLY A 26 4.78 0.57 7.41
N HIS A 27 4.30 0.26 8.62
CA HIS A 27 2.89 0.20 9.01
C HIS A 27 2.05 1.42 8.63
N TYR A 28 2.59 2.64 8.77
CA TYR A 28 1.86 3.84 8.36
C TYR A 28 1.57 3.89 6.85
N GLY A 29 2.47 3.37 6.02
CA GLY A 29 2.27 3.33 4.57
C GLY A 29 1.29 2.25 4.11
N GLU A 30 1.27 1.12 4.80
CA GLU A 30 0.31 0.02 4.64
C GLU A 30 -1.10 0.48 5.06
N CYS A 31 -1.25 1.02 6.27
CA CYS A 31 -2.53 1.50 6.81
C CYS A 31 -3.20 2.56 5.93
N LEU A 32 -2.42 3.49 5.35
CA LEU A 32 -2.96 4.48 4.41
C LEU A 32 -3.48 3.84 3.09
N THR A 33 -2.81 2.77 2.65
CA THR A 33 -3.20 2.05 1.44
C THR A 33 -4.46 1.22 1.70
N GLU A 34 -4.49 0.46 2.80
CA GLU A 34 -5.65 -0.29 3.28
C GLU A 34 -6.88 0.61 3.40
N TYR A 35 -6.79 1.69 4.18
CA TYR A 35 -7.89 2.63 4.37
C TYR A 35 -8.42 3.18 3.04
N ALA A 36 -7.52 3.53 2.11
CA ALA A 36 -7.91 4.05 0.80
C ALA A 36 -8.71 3.02 -0.02
N LEU A 37 -8.36 1.73 0.06
CA LEU A 37 -9.05 0.66 -0.66
C LEU A 37 -10.42 0.38 -0.05
N GLU A 38 -10.50 0.23 1.28
CA GLU A 38 -11.75 -0.01 2.00
C GLU A 38 -12.77 1.11 1.80
N HIS A 39 -12.31 2.36 1.83
CA HIS A 39 -13.17 3.55 1.73
C HIS A 39 -13.20 4.13 0.30
N GLY A 40 -12.64 3.40 -0.66
CA GLY A 40 -12.48 3.84 -2.05
C GLY A 40 -13.74 3.75 -2.91
N ASN A 41 -14.86 3.26 -2.36
CA ASN A 41 -16.08 2.94 -3.11
C ASN A 41 -15.78 2.07 -4.34
N LEU A 42 -15.15 0.91 -4.10
CA LEU A 42 -14.71 -0.04 -5.12
C LEU A 42 -15.67 -1.23 -5.30
N GLY A 43 -16.89 -1.14 -4.77
CA GLY A 43 -17.84 -2.25 -4.75
C GLY A 43 -17.58 -3.22 -3.60
N ASN A 44 -17.84 -4.52 -3.82
CA ASN A 44 -17.63 -5.57 -2.83
C ASN A 44 -16.15 -5.95 -2.77
N VAL A 45 -15.42 -5.39 -1.82
CA VAL A 45 -14.00 -5.65 -1.58
C VAL A 45 -13.75 -6.22 -0.19
N ALA A 46 -12.74 -7.08 -0.09
CA ALA A 46 -12.12 -7.44 1.18
C ALA A 46 -10.63 -7.08 1.13
N VAL A 47 -10.11 -6.43 2.17
CA VAL A 47 -8.71 -5.99 2.22
C VAL A 47 -8.02 -6.69 3.38
N PHE A 48 -6.81 -7.17 3.13
CA PHE A 48 -5.98 -7.89 4.09
C PHE A 48 -4.58 -7.27 4.10
N SER A 49 -4.08 -6.92 5.28
CA SER A 49 -2.71 -6.39 5.45
C SER A 49 -1.83 -7.36 6.23
N ASN A 50 -0.52 -7.33 5.96
CA ASN A 50 0.48 -8.16 6.64
C ASN A 50 0.17 -9.67 6.55
N ALA A 51 -0.28 -10.13 5.38
CA ALA A 51 -0.56 -11.54 5.18
C ALA A 51 0.76 -12.31 5.14
N ILE A 52 0.91 -13.33 5.99
CA ILE A 52 2.12 -14.14 6.07
C ILE A 52 1.91 -15.41 5.27
N ILE A 53 2.63 -15.55 4.16
CA ILE A 53 2.56 -16.72 3.28
C ILE A 53 3.87 -17.53 3.35
N PRO A 54 3.82 -18.87 3.43
CA PRO A 54 5.00 -19.70 3.25
C PRO A 54 5.60 -19.51 1.86
N ARG A 55 6.93 -19.53 1.74
CA ARG A 55 7.59 -19.44 0.43
C ARG A 55 7.49 -20.78 -0.28
N THR A 56 7.08 -20.78 -1.56
CA THR A 56 7.06 -21.99 -2.40
C THR A 56 8.43 -22.69 -2.44
N SER A 57 9.53 -21.92 -2.44
CA SER A 57 10.90 -22.45 -2.50
C SER A 57 11.40 -23.06 -1.18
N ASP A 58 10.83 -22.64 -0.05
CA ASP A 58 11.21 -23.11 1.28
C ASP A 58 10.02 -22.89 2.24
N PRO A 59 9.21 -23.93 2.50
CA PRO A 59 8.05 -23.84 3.39
C PRO A 59 8.40 -23.48 4.84
N THR A 60 9.67 -23.56 5.24
CA THR A 60 10.14 -23.15 6.58
C THR A 60 10.41 -21.64 6.66
N SER A 61 10.45 -20.96 5.52
CA SER A 61 10.59 -19.51 5.41
C SER A 61 9.27 -18.89 4.98
N THR A 62 8.93 -17.75 5.58
CA THR A 62 7.74 -16.99 5.23
C THR A 62 8.07 -15.74 4.44
N SER A 63 7.04 -15.21 3.80
CA SER A 63 7.04 -13.93 3.12
C SER A 63 5.84 -13.15 3.62
N GLU A 64 6.06 -11.89 3.96
CA GLU A 64 4.98 -10.95 4.29
C GLU A 64 4.53 -10.27 3.01
N ILE A 65 3.22 -10.17 2.82
CA ILE A 65 2.59 -9.41 1.76
C ILE A 65 1.93 -8.20 2.40
N ASP A 66 2.34 -7.01 1.98
CA ASP A 66 1.93 -5.75 2.61
C ASP A 66 0.41 -5.59 2.60
N VAL A 67 -0.22 -5.64 1.41
CA VAL A 67 -1.67 -5.51 1.24
C VAL A 67 -2.17 -6.41 0.10
N VAL A 68 -3.26 -7.12 0.35
CA VAL A 68 -4.02 -7.88 -0.65
C VAL A 68 -5.46 -7.38 -0.64
N MET A 69 -5.97 -7.00 -1.81
CA MET A 69 -7.38 -6.66 -2.00
C MET A 69 -8.05 -7.74 -2.86
N LEU A 70 -9.04 -8.41 -2.29
CA LEU A 70 -9.92 -9.34 -3.00
C LEU A 70 -11.14 -8.57 -3.55
N HIS A 71 -11.44 -8.81 -4.82
CA HIS A 71 -12.64 -8.33 -5.51
C HIS A 71 -13.21 -9.48 -6.36
N GLU A 72 -14.49 -9.47 -6.72
CA GLU A 72 -15.11 -10.48 -7.61
C GLU A 72 -14.43 -10.57 -9.00
N LYS A 73 -13.60 -9.60 -9.36
CA LYS A 73 -12.89 -9.46 -10.64
C LYS A 73 -11.41 -9.86 -10.57
N GLY A 74 -10.93 -10.29 -9.40
CA GLY A 74 -9.54 -10.72 -9.21
C GLY A 74 -8.95 -10.33 -7.86
N VAL A 75 -7.70 -10.72 -7.69
CA VAL A 75 -6.91 -10.48 -6.48
C VAL A 75 -5.82 -9.44 -6.78
N PHE A 76 -5.83 -8.33 -6.08
CA PHE A 76 -4.89 -7.24 -6.28
C PHE A 76 -3.83 -7.30 -5.18
N VAL A 77 -2.59 -7.60 -5.58
CA VAL A 77 -1.45 -7.75 -4.66
C VAL A 77 -0.64 -6.47 -4.69
N ILE A 78 -0.59 -5.77 -3.56
CA ILE A 78 -0.08 -4.40 -3.47
C ILE A 78 1.17 -4.37 -2.58
N GLU A 79 2.30 -4.04 -3.18
CA GLU A 79 3.57 -3.80 -2.52
C GLU A 79 3.72 -2.30 -2.20
N SER A 80 3.74 -1.92 -0.92
CA SER A 80 3.70 -0.53 -0.45
C SER A 80 5.08 -0.06 0.01
N LYS A 81 5.73 0.79 -0.79
CA LYS A 81 7.03 1.39 -0.45
C LYS A 81 6.89 2.79 0.13
N ASN A 82 7.05 2.90 1.45
CA ASN A 82 6.97 4.17 2.18
C ASN A 82 8.27 5.00 2.17
N TYR A 83 8.85 5.23 0.99
CA TYR A 83 10.07 6.03 0.82
C TYR A 83 9.80 7.52 0.57
N SER A 84 10.82 8.34 0.83
CA SER A 84 10.88 9.75 0.41
C SER A 84 12.14 9.99 -0.43
N GLY A 85 12.07 10.93 -1.38
CA GLY A 85 13.17 11.25 -2.30
C GLY A 85 12.99 10.68 -3.70
N TRP A 86 14.05 10.68 -4.50
CA TRP A 86 14.01 10.23 -5.88
C TRP A 86 14.25 8.72 -5.99
N ILE A 87 13.43 8.04 -6.78
CA ILE A 87 13.50 6.60 -7.02
C ILE A 87 14.06 6.31 -8.41
N PHE A 88 15.00 5.39 -8.46
CA PHE A 88 15.67 4.91 -9.67
C PHE A 88 15.73 3.39 -9.68
N GLY A 89 15.43 2.78 -10.81
CA GLY A 89 15.52 1.34 -11.00
C GLY A 89 15.02 0.87 -12.35
N SER A 90 15.21 -0.39 -12.65
CA SER A 90 14.67 -1.07 -13.83
C SER A 90 14.18 -2.47 -13.46
N ALA A 91 13.37 -3.08 -14.33
CA ALA A 91 12.76 -4.39 -14.07
C ALA A 91 13.79 -5.52 -13.96
N ASP A 92 14.91 -5.43 -14.68
CA ASP A 92 15.99 -6.41 -14.71
C ASP A 92 16.89 -6.36 -13.47
N GLN A 93 17.09 -5.18 -12.89
CA GLN A 93 17.96 -4.98 -11.74
C GLN A 93 17.50 -5.75 -10.50
N ARG A 94 18.45 -6.27 -9.71
CA ARG A 94 18.14 -6.92 -8.42
C ARG A 94 17.67 -5.92 -7.36
N ASN A 95 18.28 -4.75 -7.32
CA ASN A 95 18.01 -3.72 -6.32
C ASN A 95 17.77 -2.38 -7.01
N TRP A 96 16.84 -1.61 -6.48
CA TRP A 96 16.59 -0.22 -6.86
C TRP A 96 17.30 0.72 -5.90
N THR A 97 17.34 2.01 -6.25
CA THR A 97 18.00 3.06 -5.47
C THR A 97 17.01 4.15 -5.11
N VAL A 98 17.01 4.56 -3.85
CA VAL A 98 16.37 5.79 -3.36
C VAL A 98 17.44 6.81 -2.99
N THR A 99 17.18 8.08 -3.27
CA THR A 99 18.09 9.18 -2.92
C THR A 99 17.34 10.41 -2.42
N LEU A 100 17.73 10.93 -1.26
CA LEU A 100 17.15 12.16 -0.69
C LEU A 100 17.82 13.42 -1.25
N ASN A 101 19.08 13.29 -1.66
CA ASN A 101 19.92 14.29 -2.31
C ASN A 101 21.09 13.57 -2.98
N SER A 102 21.83 14.26 -3.86
CA SER A 102 22.93 13.68 -4.64
C SER A 102 23.99 12.90 -3.84
N ASN A 103 24.11 13.13 -2.53
CA ASN A 103 25.13 12.55 -1.65
C ASN A 103 24.63 11.35 -0.80
N SER A 104 23.33 11.05 -0.79
CA SER A 104 22.75 9.95 -0.02
C SER A 104 22.00 9.01 -0.96
N LYS A 105 22.52 7.79 -1.11
CA LYS A 105 21.92 6.72 -1.92
C LYS A 105 21.77 5.48 -1.05
N GLU A 106 20.55 4.97 -0.97
CA GLU A 106 20.26 3.69 -0.33
C GLU A 106 19.70 2.74 -1.37
N ARG A 107 20.06 1.45 -1.27
CA ARG A 107 19.55 0.40 -2.16
C ARG A 107 18.49 -0.40 -1.44
N PHE A 108 17.45 -0.80 -2.16
CA PHE A 108 16.41 -1.69 -1.68
C PHE A 108 16.11 -2.76 -2.74
N TYR A 109 15.58 -3.89 -2.32
CA TYR A 109 15.25 -4.98 -3.25
C TYR A 109 14.21 -4.53 -4.27
N ASN A 110 14.31 -5.03 -5.50
CA ASN A 110 13.42 -4.63 -6.59
C ASN A 110 11.96 -5.00 -6.24
N PRO A 111 11.06 -4.00 -6.11
CA PRO A 111 9.69 -4.23 -5.66
C PRO A 111 8.85 -4.98 -6.69
N ILE A 112 9.18 -4.91 -7.99
CA ILE A 112 8.51 -5.70 -9.03
C ILE A 112 8.80 -7.19 -8.82
N LYS A 113 10.07 -7.53 -8.57
CA LYS A 113 10.48 -8.92 -8.33
C LYS A 113 9.95 -9.44 -7.00
N GLN A 114 9.86 -8.57 -5.99
CA GLN A 114 9.24 -8.88 -4.72
C GLN A 114 7.75 -9.23 -4.92
N ASN A 115 7.00 -8.33 -5.57
CA ASN A 115 5.56 -8.54 -5.74
C ASN A 115 5.24 -9.72 -6.66
N ARG A 116 6.04 -9.98 -7.70
CA ARG A 116 5.92 -11.21 -8.51
C ARG A 116 6.07 -12.47 -7.66
N ALA A 117 6.99 -12.49 -6.71
CA ALA A 117 7.14 -13.64 -5.81
C ALA A 117 5.93 -13.79 -4.87
N HIS A 118 5.33 -12.68 -4.42
CA HIS A 118 4.09 -12.70 -3.64
C HIS A 118 2.90 -13.22 -4.45
N VAL A 119 2.71 -12.74 -5.69
CA VAL A 119 1.69 -13.24 -6.62
C VAL A 119 1.85 -14.73 -6.84
N LYS A 120 3.07 -15.21 -7.13
CA LYS A 120 3.32 -16.64 -7.33
C LYS A 120 2.95 -17.47 -6.10
N ALA A 121 3.35 -17.01 -4.91
CA ALA A 121 3.03 -17.72 -3.66
C ALA A 121 1.52 -17.74 -3.39
N LEU A 122 0.81 -16.65 -3.63
CA LEU A 122 -0.65 -16.59 -3.47
C LEU A 122 -1.38 -17.45 -4.50
N SER A 123 -0.93 -17.45 -5.75
CA SER A 123 -1.44 -18.33 -6.81
C SER A 123 -1.32 -19.80 -6.40
N ASP A 124 -0.15 -20.22 -5.90
CA ASP A 124 0.06 -21.59 -5.39
C ASP A 124 -0.83 -21.90 -4.17
N TYR A 125 -0.99 -20.95 -3.25
CA TYR A 125 -1.73 -21.15 -2.00
C TYR A 125 -3.24 -21.18 -2.20
N LEU A 126 -3.76 -20.33 -3.09
CA LEU A 126 -5.20 -20.21 -3.38
C LEU A 126 -5.66 -21.13 -4.51
N ASP A 127 -4.73 -21.85 -5.16
CA ASP A 127 -4.97 -22.68 -6.34
C ASP A 127 -5.67 -21.89 -7.47
N LEU A 128 -5.11 -20.72 -7.77
CA LEU A 128 -5.61 -19.80 -8.80
C LEU A 128 -4.53 -19.55 -9.86
N GLU A 129 -4.95 -19.45 -11.12
CA GLU A 129 -4.07 -19.04 -12.23
C GLU A 129 -3.53 -17.61 -12.00
N GLU A 130 -2.29 -17.33 -12.43
CA GLU A 130 -1.63 -16.03 -12.21
C GLU A 130 -2.40 -14.87 -12.88
N GLU A 131 -3.18 -15.13 -13.92
CA GLU A 131 -4.04 -14.17 -14.61
C GLU A 131 -5.16 -13.61 -13.72
N ALA A 132 -5.52 -14.31 -12.64
CA ALA A 132 -6.47 -13.82 -11.64
C ALA A 132 -5.88 -12.70 -10.76
N PHE A 133 -4.57 -12.44 -10.86
CA PHE A 133 -3.84 -11.51 -10.00
C PHE A 133 -3.43 -10.24 -10.72
N SER A 134 -3.56 -9.10 -10.04
CA SER A 134 -3.06 -7.80 -10.49
C SER A 134 -1.97 -7.29 -9.55
N SER A 135 -0.78 -7.07 -10.08
CA SER A 135 0.41 -6.65 -9.31
C SER A 135 0.56 -5.13 -9.29
N TYR A 136 0.53 -4.54 -8.10
CA TYR A 136 0.65 -3.10 -7.88
C TYR A 136 1.85 -2.77 -7.00
N ILE A 137 2.75 -1.92 -7.50
CA ILE A 137 3.87 -1.37 -6.73
C ILE A 137 3.54 0.09 -6.42
N VAL A 138 3.30 0.39 -5.15
CA VAL A 138 2.79 1.67 -4.70
C VAL A 138 3.84 2.40 -3.88
N PHE A 139 4.26 3.57 -4.34
CA PHE A 139 5.16 4.43 -3.60
C PHE A 139 4.43 5.58 -2.89
N SER A 140 4.97 6.04 -1.76
CA SER A 140 4.40 7.20 -1.06
C SER A 140 4.53 8.50 -1.87
N GLU A 141 3.69 9.50 -1.57
CA GLU A 141 3.74 10.83 -2.20
C GLU A 141 5.01 11.64 -1.94
N ARG A 142 5.81 11.20 -0.98
CA ARG A 142 7.06 11.85 -0.62
C ARG A 142 8.19 11.48 -1.57
N CYS A 143 7.93 10.59 -2.53
CA CYS A 143 8.88 10.20 -3.55
C CYS A 143 8.59 10.85 -4.91
N GLU A 144 9.62 10.92 -5.74
CA GLU A 144 9.51 11.20 -7.16
C GLU A 144 10.11 10.03 -7.94
N LEU A 145 9.33 9.44 -8.83
CA LEU A 145 9.78 8.34 -9.68
C LEU A 145 10.55 8.95 -10.86
N LYS A 146 11.89 8.92 -10.81
CA LYS A 146 12.74 9.60 -11.80
C LYS A 146 13.06 8.73 -13.01
N LYS A 147 13.52 7.51 -12.77
CA LYS A 147 13.85 6.53 -13.82
C LYS A 147 13.41 5.17 -13.32
N VAL A 148 12.15 4.85 -13.57
CA VAL A 148 11.52 3.56 -13.27
C VAL A 148 10.94 2.99 -14.56
N PRO A 149 10.76 1.67 -14.71
CA PRO A 149 10.14 1.11 -15.90
C PRO A 149 8.68 1.59 -16.00
N PRO A 150 8.12 1.65 -17.22
CA PRO A 150 6.70 1.96 -17.42
C PRO A 150 5.81 0.82 -16.91
N ASP A 151 4.51 1.12 -16.76
CA ASP A 151 3.49 0.12 -16.49
C ASP A 151 3.40 -0.91 -17.64
N THR A 152 3.05 -2.15 -17.29
CA THR A 152 2.86 -3.25 -18.24
C THR A 152 1.59 -4.03 -17.89
N ALA A 153 1.27 -5.07 -18.67
CA ALA A 153 0.19 -5.99 -18.29
C ALA A 153 0.51 -6.79 -17.01
N GLU A 154 1.80 -6.96 -16.67
CA GLU A 154 2.25 -7.78 -15.53
C GLU A 154 2.33 -7.00 -14.22
N TYR A 155 2.46 -5.67 -14.28
CA TYR A 155 2.57 -4.82 -13.09
C TYR A 155 2.27 -3.36 -13.38
N VAL A 156 1.75 -2.68 -12.36
CA VAL A 156 1.52 -1.23 -12.34
C VAL A 156 2.41 -0.60 -11.27
N ILE A 157 3.12 0.48 -11.61
CA ILE A 157 3.93 1.26 -10.67
C ILE A 157 3.31 2.64 -10.54
N CYS A 158 2.87 3.00 -9.35
CA CYS A 158 2.24 4.29 -9.13
C CYS A 158 2.63 4.91 -7.79
N ARG A 159 2.32 6.21 -7.67
CA ARG A 159 2.27 6.86 -6.35
C ARG A 159 0.88 6.64 -5.75
N ARG A 160 0.79 6.54 -4.42
CA ARG A 160 -0.44 6.17 -3.68
C ARG A 160 -1.69 6.94 -4.10
N HIS A 161 -1.62 8.24 -4.36
CA HIS A 161 -2.76 9.05 -4.80
C HIS A 161 -3.31 8.67 -6.18
N HIS A 162 -2.56 7.92 -6.99
CA HIS A 162 -3.03 7.36 -8.25
C HIS A 162 -3.62 5.95 -8.11
N LEU A 163 -3.39 5.26 -6.98
CA LEU A 163 -3.77 3.86 -6.76
C LEU A 163 -5.25 3.62 -7.06
N LEU A 164 -6.16 4.35 -6.39
CA LEU A 164 -7.60 4.17 -6.59
C LEU A 164 -8.05 4.51 -8.01
N GLY A 165 -7.40 5.49 -8.65
CA GLY A 165 -7.70 5.84 -10.03
C GLY A 165 -7.31 4.73 -11.00
N ASN A 166 -6.21 4.02 -10.73
CA ASN A 166 -5.76 2.90 -11.54
C ASN A 166 -6.60 1.65 -11.29
N ILE A 167 -6.86 1.30 -10.02
CA ILE A 167 -7.72 0.16 -9.67
C ILE A 167 -9.10 0.31 -10.29
N ARG A 168 -9.73 1.50 -10.21
CA ARG A 168 -11.04 1.70 -10.86
C ARG A 168 -11.02 1.46 -12.36
N LYS A 169 -9.97 1.91 -13.07
CA LYS A 169 -9.84 1.65 -14.52
C LYS A 169 -9.71 0.17 -14.83
N ASP A 170 -9.02 -0.59 -13.98
CA ASP A 170 -8.92 -2.03 -14.13
C ASP A 170 -10.24 -2.71 -13.81
N LEU A 171 -10.93 -2.33 -12.73
CA LEU A 171 -12.26 -2.83 -12.40
C LEU A 171 -13.31 -2.50 -13.48
N ASP A 172 -13.20 -1.36 -14.16
CA ASP A 172 -14.08 -1.02 -15.30
C ASP A 172 -13.82 -1.90 -16.53
N ARG A 173 -12.58 -2.40 -16.68
CA ARG A 173 -12.16 -3.24 -17.82
C ARG A 173 -12.35 -4.73 -17.59
N PHE A 174 -12.23 -5.20 -16.35
CA PHE A 174 -12.26 -6.62 -16.03
C PHE A 174 -13.70 -7.11 -15.88
N ASP A 175 -13.94 -8.34 -16.33
CA ASP A 175 -15.17 -9.06 -16.03
C ASP A 175 -15.05 -9.78 -14.68
N PRO A 176 -16.16 -10.03 -13.98
CA PRO A 176 -16.14 -10.88 -12.78
C PRO A 176 -15.62 -12.28 -13.12
N ILE A 177 -14.69 -12.78 -12.29
CA ILE A 177 -14.09 -14.12 -12.42
C ILE A 177 -14.40 -15.02 -11.22
N PHE A 178 -14.92 -14.46 -10.13
CA PHE A 178 -15.36 -15.20 -8.95
C PHE A 178 -16.85 -15.01 -8.73
N ASP A 179 -17.57 -16.09 -8.48
CA ASP A 179 -18.92 -16.01 -7.95
C ASP A 179 -18.91 -15.73 -6.43
N ALA A 180 -20.09 -15.57 -5.84
CA ALA A 180 -20.21 -15.23 -4.42
C ALA A 180 -19.67 -16.33 -3.49
N ALA A 181 -19.77 -17.60 -3.88
CA ALA A 181 -19.29 -18.72 -3.07
C ALA A 181 -17.76 -18.80 -3.11
N THR A 182 -17.17 -18.76 -4.31
CA THR A 182 -15.72 -18.70 -4.49
C THR A 182 -15.12 -17.47 -3.81
N PHE A 183 -15.76 -16.31 -3.91
CA PHE A 183 -15.31 -15.09 -3.24
C PHE A 183 -15.21 -15.29 -1.72
N GLU A 184 -16.22 -15.89 -1.10
CA GLU A 184 -16.26 -16.11 0.35
C GLU A 184 -15.23 -17.15 0.81
N GLU A 185 -14.99 -18.20 0.02
CA GLU A 185 -13.94 -19.19 0.27
C GLU A 185 -12.54 -18.55 0.22
N LEU A 186 -12.26 -17.76 -0.83
CA LEU A 186 -11.00 -17.02 -0.96
C LEU A 186 -10.82 -16.02 0.17
N ARG A 187 -11.89 -15.32 0.57
CA ARG A 187 -11.90 -14.37 1.68
C ARG A 187 -11.49 -15.06 2.98
N ALA A 188 -12.03 -16.24 3.27
CA ALA A 188 -11.69 -17.01 4.46
C ALA A 188 -10.22 -17.46 4.46
N SER A 189 -9.71 -17.96 3.32
CA SER A 189 -8.31 -18.36 3.16
C SER A 189 -7.34 -17.18 3.37
N LEU A 190 -7.63 -16.02 2.78
CA LEU A 190 -6.82 -14.80 2.97
C LEU A 190 -6.90 -14.26 4.41
N ALA A 191 -8.07 -14.34 5.05
CA ALA A 191 -8.23 -13.96 6.45
C ALA A 191 -7.32 -14.79 7.38
N ALA A 192 -7.21 -16.10 7.13
CA ALA A 192 -6.34 -16.98 7.90
C ALA A 192 -4.85 -16.60 7.77
N LEU A 193 -4.40 -16.19 6.58
CA LEU A 193 -3.03 -15.72 6.37
C LEU A 193 -2.74 -14.40 7.10
N ALA A 194 -3.72 -13.50 7.17
CA ALA A 194 -3.60 -12.23 7.88
C ALA A 194 -3.62 -12.39 9.40
N GLU A 195 -4.42 -13.34 9.91
CA GLU A 195 -4.54 -13.65 11.34
C GLU A 195 -3.29 -14.33 11.93
N GLY A 196 -2.51 -15.03 11.11
CA GLY A 196 -1.23 -15.62 11.52
C GLY A 196 -0.14 -14.59 11.87
N SER A 197 -0.35 -13.30 11.56
CA SER A 197 0.55 -12.21 11.93
C SER A 197 0.35 -11.82 13.41
N THR A 198 1.41 -11.99 14.22
CA THR A 198 1.40 -11.86 15.69
C THR A 198 0.56 -10.70 16.28
N GLN A 199 -0.15 -11.00 17.38
CA GLN A 199 -1.02 -10.12 18.20
C GLN A 199 -0.45 -8.71 18.50
N THR A 200 0.87 -8.52 18.46
CA THR A 200 1.54 -7.24 18.73
C THR A 200 1.40 -6.22 17.58
N ALA A 201 1.25 -6.66 16.33
CA ALA A 201 1.09 -5.79 15.15
C ALA A 201 -0.32 -5.15 15.10
N ARG A 202 -1.37 -5.93 15.44
CA ARG A 202 -2.77 -5.46 15.44
C ARG A 202 -3.02 -4.28 16.38
N THR A 203 -2.41 -4.26 17.58
CA THR A 203 -2.66 -3.17 18.55
C THR A 203 -2.15 -1.81 18.06
N GLN A 204 -1.08 -1.79 17.25
CA GLN A 204 -0.51 -0.55 16.68
C GLN A 204 -1.28 -0.09 15.44
N HIS A 205 -1.72 -1.03 14.60
CA HIS A 205 -2.54 -0.74 13.41
C HIS A 205 -3.89 -0.09 13.78
N VAL A 206 -4.56 -0.60 14.82
CA VAL A 206 -5.83 -0.01 15.29
C VAL A 206 -5.63 1.42 15.83
N GLU A 207 -4.52 1.72 16.50
CA GLU A 207 -4.23 3.09 16.98
C GLU A 207 -3.81 4.06 15.86
N GLU A 208 -3.08 3.59 14.85
CA GLU A 208 -2.67 4.40 13.69
C GLU A 208 -3.84 4.62 12.71
N ALA A 209 -4.66 3.60 12.46
CA ALA A 209 -5.92 3.72 11.74
C ALA A 209 -6.88 4.69 12.46
N ARG A 210 -6.99 4.64 13.80
CA ARG A 210 -7.74 5.64 14.59
C ARG A 210 -7.20 7.06 14.47
N LYS A 211 -5.90 7.26 14.17
CA LYS A 211 -5.34 8.58 13.87
C LYS A 211 -5.65 9.03 12.44
N VAL A 212 -5.65 8.13 11.47
CA VAL A 212 -6.16 8.40 10.12
C VAL A 212 -7.66 8.74 10.18
N ASP A 213 -8.40 8.02 11.02
CA ASP A 213 -9.83 8.15 11.25
C ASP A 213 -10.20 9.25 12.28
N SER A 214 -9.24 10.08 12.70
CA SER A 214 -9.53 11.31 13.48
C SER A 214 -10.34 12.36 12.69
N GLY A 215 -10.90 11.99 11.53
CA GLY A 215 -11.74 12.81 10.67
C GLY A 215 -10.98 13.80 9.79
N ASN A 216 -9.75 14.15 10.20
CA ASN A 216 -9.00 15.28 9.66
C ASN A 216 -7.70 14.89 8.95
N ALA A 217 -7.34 13.62 8.80
CA ALA A 217 -6.12 13.21 8.07
C ALA A 217 -6.46 12.62 6.69
N CYS A 218 -5.71 13.02 5.67
CA CYS A 218 -5.86 12.54 4.30
C CYS A 218 -5.31 11.12 4.20
N PRO A 219 -6.09 10.15 3.74
CA PRO A 219 -5.63 8.77 3.64
C PRO A 219 -4.63 8.54 2.51
N TRP A 220 -4.50 9.46 1.55
CA TRP A 220 -3.53 9.31 0.48
C TRP A 220 -2.13 9.76 0.88
N CYS A 221 -2.02 10.85 1.64
CA CYS A 221 -0.72 11.49 1.92
C CYS A 221 -0.47 11.83 3.39
N GLY A 222 -1.44 11.59 4.28
CA GLY A 222 -1.35 11.90 5.71
C GLY A 222 -1.49 13.38 6.07
N SER A 223 -1.64 14.28 5.09
CA SER A 223 -1.84 15.72 5.34
C SER A 223 -3.27 16.02 5.81
N GLU A 224 -3.52 17.17 6.41
CA GLU A 224 -4.84 17.51 6.93
C GLU A 224 -5.93 17.55 5.82
N LEU A 225 -7.13 17.05 6.11
CA LEU A 225 -8.35 17.25 5.33
C LEU A 225 -8.99 18.55 5.77
N VAL A 226 -9.27 19.42 4.82
CA VAL A 226 -9.91 20.72 5.06
C VAL A 226 -11.25 20.77 4.35
N ARG A 227 -12.26 21.33 5.02
CA ARG A 227 -13.57 21.56 4.41
C ARG A 227 -13.44 22.60 3.30
N ARG A 228 -13.95 22.27 2.11
CA ARG A 228 -13.98 23.14 0.93
C ARG A 228 -15.40 23.18 0.38
N ASN A 229 -15.73 24.25 -0.35
CA ASN A 229 -17.02 24.38 -1.03
C ASN A 229 -16.85 24.09 -2.52
N GLY A 230 -17.59 23.11 -3.02
CA GLY A 230 -17.64 22.74 -4.43
C GLY A 230 -18.98 23.06 -5.07
N LYS A 231 -19.08 22.83 -6.38
CA LYS A 231 -20.33 23.01 -7.16
C LYS A 231 -21.52 22.21 -6.59
N TYR A 232 -21.24 21.06 -5.99
CA TYR A 232 -22.26 20.13 -5.46
C TYR A 232 -22.43 20.20 -3.94
N GLY A 233 -21.85 21.22 -3.28
CA GLY A 233 -21.89 21.37 -1.84
C GLY A 233 -20.52 21.27 -1.16
N PRO A 234 -20.48 21.30 0.18
CA PRO A 234 -19.25 21.18 0.94
C PRO A 234 -18.67 19.76 0.84
N PHE A 235 -17.36 19.66 0.77
CA PHE A 235 -16.61 18.40 0.77
C PHE A 235 -15.32 18.54 1.58
N MET A 236 -14.76 17.42 2.04
CA MET A 236 -13.43 17.40 2.67
C MET A 236 -12.38 17.18 1.59
N GLY A 237 -11.43 18.11 1.44
CA GLY A 237 -10.35 18.02 0.46
C GLY A 237 -8.98 18.10 1.12
N CYS A 238 -7.98 17.40 0.58
CA CYS A 238 -6.64 17.43 1.13
C CYS A 238 -6.02 18.85 1.11
N SER A 239 -5.40 19.26 2.21
CA SER A 239 -4.61 20.50 2.34
C SER A 239 -3.44 20.57 1.34
N SER A 240 -2.90 19.41 0.94
CA SER A 240 -1.79 19.28 -0.02
C SER A 240 -2.19 19.38 -1.50
N TYR A 241 -3.43 19.79 -1.81
CA TYR A 241 -3.83 20.11 -3.19
C TYR A 241 -2.90 21.19 -3.80
N PRO A 242 -2.46 21.09 -5.08
CA PRO A 242 -2.89 20.14 -6.11
C PRO A 242 -2.12 18.80 -6.14
N LYS A 243 -1.15 18.61 -5.25
CA LYS A 243 -0.28 17.41 -5.21
C LYS A 243 -1.02 16.17 -4.70
N CYS A 244 -1.98 16.37 -3.80
CA CYS A 244 -2.91 15.34 -3.37
C CYS A 244 -4.34 15.81 -3.64
N ARG A 245 -5.07 15.06 -4.46
CA ARG A 245 -6.45 15.41 -4.89
C ARG A 245 -7.52 14.59 -4.17
N PHE A 246 -7.19 13.98 -3.04
CA PHE A 246 -8.16 13.23 -2.26
C PHE A 246 -9.30 14.15 -1.84
N THR A 247 -10.52 13.66 -2.04
CA THR A 247 -11.74 14.26 -1.55
C THR A 247 -12.65 13.18 -0.98
N ARG A 248 -13.43 13.51 0.04
CA ARG A 248 -14.58 12.73 0.50
C ARG A 248 -15.72 13.67 0.88
N ASP A 249 -16.91 13.12 1.03
CA ASP A 249 -18.06 13.88 1.49
C ASP A 249 -17.81 14.44 2.90
N ALA A 250 -18.34 15.64 3.16
CA ALA A 250 -18.15 16.37 4.42
C ALA A 250 -19.13 15.94 5.51
#